data_AF-A0A968IVS6-F1
#
_entry.id   AF-A0A968IVS6-F1
#
_cell.length_a   1.000
_cell.length_b   1.000
_cell.length_c   1.000
_cell.angle_alpha   90.00
_cell.angle_beta   90.00
_cell.angle_gamma   90.00
#
_symmetry.space_group_name_H-M   'P 1'
#
loop_
_entity.id
_entity.type
_entity.pdbx_description
1 polymer ?
#
loop_
_entity_poly.entity_id
_entity_poly.type
_entity_poly.pdbx_seq_one_letter_code
_entity_poly.pdbx_strand_id
1 'polypeptide(L)'
;MTAAENAELELAIEAPEPPAATGNFDSLFEDFEGTDEASGQQTATNDLYVYRAGEPKKLIDDGDGGVNILVLKEIYDSELSVKKRADGFHVVYYEGEPIVEMRGIGYLQTENGCAPIENWML
;
A
#
# COMPACT_ATOMS: atom_id res chain seq x y z
N MET A 1 -44.19 -2.63 -56.40
CA MET A 1 -43.23 -3.34 -55.54
C MET A 1 -42.05 -2.41 -55.34
N THR A 2 -42.14 -1.55 -54.31
CA THR A 2 -41.14 -0.53 -53.98
C THR A 2 -40.10 -1.16 -53.05
N ALA A 3 -38.84 -1.13 -53.48
CA ALA A 3 -37.71 -1.61 -52.72
C ALA A 3 -37.55 -0.76 -51.46
N ALA A 4 -37.44 -1.46 -50.34
CA ALA A 4 -37.49 -0.95 -49.00
C ALA A 4 -36.31 -0.02 -48.66
N GLU A 5 -36.61 0.92 -47.79
CA GLU A 5 -35.70 1.86 -47.13
C GLU A 5 -34.49 1.17 -46.51
N ASN A 6 -33.29 1.66 -46.85
CA ASN A 6 -32.07 1.39 -46.09
C ASN A 6 -32.14 2.20 -44.79
N ALA A 7 -32.62 1.57 -43.72
CA ALA A 7 -32.43 2.07 -42.37
C ALA A 7 -31.01 1.71 -41.91
N GLU A 8 -30.17 2.72 -41.76
CA GLU A 8 -28.84 2.62 -41.17
C GLU A 8 -28.97 2.09 -39.73
N LEU A 9 -28.42 0.90 -39.49
CA LEU A 9 -28.22 0.36 -38.15
C LEU A 9 -27.05 1.12 -37.52
N GLU A 10 -27.35 2.24 -36.85
CA GLU A 10 -26.42 2.83 -35.88
C GLU A 10 -26.24 1.83 -34.73
N LEU A 11 -25.21 0.99 -34.84
CA LEU A 11 -24.74 0.15 -33.75
C LEU A 11 -24.17 1.10 -32.69
N ALA A 12 -24.98 1.46 -31.71
CA ALA A 12 -24.54 2.19 -30.53
C ALA A 12 -23.49 1.33 -29.82
N ILE A 13 -22.20 1.60 -30.09
CA ILE A 13 -21.11 1.06 -29.31
C ILE A 13 -21.17 1.82 -27.99
N GLU A 14 -21.81 1.21 -26.99
CA GLU A 14 -21.73 1.67 -25.62
C GLU A 14 -20.24 1.74 -25.25
N ALA A 15 -19.74 2.95 -25.01
CA ALA A 15 -18.37 3.13 -24.56
C ALA A 15 -18.19 2.31 -23.28
N PRO A 16 -17.07 1.56 -23.12
CA PRO A 16 -16.86 0.81 -21.90
C PRO A 16 -16.95 1.79 -20.73
N GLU A 17 -17.82 1.46 -19.76
CA GLU A 17 -17.91 2.22 -18.52
C GLU A 17 -16.48 2.36 -17.95
N PRO A 18 -16.06 3.57 -17.54
CA PRO A 18 -14.78 3.71 -16.86
C PRO A 18 -14.77 2.69 -15.71
N PRO A 19 -13.65 1.99 -15.46
CA PRO A 19 -13.57 1.08 -14.33
C PRO A 19 -14.05 1.84 -13.10
N ALA A 20 -15.01 1.27 -12.38
CA ALA A 20 -15.49 1.84 -11.13
C ALA A 20 -14.25 2.27 -10.33
N ALA A 21 -14.22 3.53 -9.90
CA ALA A 21 -13.13 4.03 -9.08
C ALA A 21 -12.95 3.04 -7.93
N THR A 22 -11.91 2.21 -8.02
CA THR A 22 -11.45 1.37 -6.92
C THR A 22 -11.30 2.33 -5.77
N GLY A 23 -12.09 2.09 -4.71
CA GLY A 23 -12.47 3.10 -3.73
C GLY A 23 -11.33 3.99 -3.29
N ASN A 24 -11.67 5.23 -2.94
CA ASN A 24 -10.75 6.17 -2.32
C ASN A 24 -9.92 5.44 -1.26
N PHE A 25 -8.62 5.26 -1.55
CA PHE A 25 -7.70 4.66 -0.59
C PHE A 25 -7.73 5.44 0.73
N ASP A 26 -8.04 6.75 0.67
CA ASP A 26 -8.27 7.65 1.81
C ASP A 26 -9.39 7.20 2.79
N SER A 27 -10.42 6.47 2.33
CA SER A 27 -11.53 6.04 3.19
C SER A 27 -11.29 4.75 3.97
N LEU A 28 -10.10 4.14 3.84
CA LEU A 28 -9.66 3.00 4.67
C LEU A 28 -9.06 3.46 6.02
N PHE A 29 -8.95 4.77 6.28
CA PHE A 29 -8.07 5.34 7.30
C PHE A 29 -8.76 5.99 8.53
N GLU A 30 -10.08 5.89 8.70
CA GLU A 30 -10.75 6.56 9.83
C GLU A 30 -11.16 5.68 11.02
N ASP A 31 -10.98 4.35 11.01
CA ASP A 31 -11.48 3.54 12.13
C ASP A 31 -10.73 2.20 12.31
N PHE A 32 -9.44 2.25 12.65
CA PHE A 32 -8.77 1.08 13.25
C PHE A 32 -8.09 1.40 14.58
N GLU A 33 -8.66 2.33 15.36
CA GLU A 33 -8.44 2.32 16.81
C GLU A 33 -9.37 1.29 17.43
N GLY A 34 -8.99 0.01 17.34
CA GLY A 34 -9.65 -1.09 18.03
C GLY A 34 -9.40 -1.02 19.54
N THR A 35 -9.86 0.04 20.20
CA THR A 35 -9.84 0.16 21.66
C THR A 35 -11.07 -0.58 22.20
N ASP A 36 -10.92 -1.86 22.52
CA ASP A 36 -11.88 -2.54 23.40
C ASP A 36 -11.63 -2.01 24.83
N GLU A 37 -12.21 -0.85 25.15
CA GLU A 37 -12.10 -0.18 26.45
C GLU A 37 -12.65 -1.01 27.63
N ALA A 38 -13.14 -2.23 27.40
CA ALA A 38 -13.72 -3.06 28.46
C ALA A 38 -12.72 -3.97 29.19
N SER A 39 -11.48 -4.14 28.70
CA SER A 39 -10.55 -5.15 29.25
C SER A 39 -9.21 -4.61 29.77
N GLY A 40 -8.83 -3.36 29.49
CA GLY A 40 -7.50 -2.83 29.83
C GLY A 40 -6.34 -3.59 29.15
N GLN A 41 -6.66 -4.42 28.15
CA GLN A 41 -5.72 -5.21 27.39
C GLN A 41 -5.41 -4.46 26.10
N GLN A 42 -4.20 -3.90 26.00
CA GLN A 42 -3.70 -3.32 24.76
C GLN A 42 -3.61 -4.45 23.74
N THR A 43 -4.56 -4.50 22.82
CA THR A 43 -4.57 -5.43 21.70
C THR A 43 -3.47 -5.03 20.73
N ALA A 44 -2.81 -5.99 20.09
CA ALA A 44 -1.84 -5.68 19.06
C ALA A 44 -2.52 -4.86 17.96
N THR A 45 -2.06 -3.63 17.74
CA THR A 45 -2.61 -2.71 16.74
C THR A 45 -1.99 -3.01 15.39
N ASN A 46 -2.80 -2.99 14.32
CA ASN A 46 -2.28 -3.10 12.96
C ASN A 46 -2.18 -1.68 12.39
N ASP A 47 -0.96 -1.14 12.39
CA ASP A 47 -0.68 0.23 12.03
C ASP A 47 -0.20 0.36 10.58
N LEU A 48 -0.58 1.48 9.95
CA LEU A 48 -0.12 1.85 8.63
C LEU A 48 0.77 3.09 8.68
N TYR A 49 1.95 2.96 8.10
CA TYR A 49 2.93 4.03 7.96
C TYR A 49 3.06 4.42 6.49
N VAL A 50 3.31 5.71 6.22
CA VAL A 50 3.45 6.20 4.84
C VAL A 50 4.78 6.92 4.66
N TYR A 51 5.48 6.60 3.57
CA TYR A 51 6.65 7.31 3.07
C TYR A 51 6.46 7.62 1.58
N ARG A 52 6.82 8.83 1.16
CA ARG A 52 6.80 9.25 -0.24
C ARG A 52 8.22 9.52 -0.73
N ALA A 53 8.52 9.14 -1.97
CA ALA A 53 9.81 9.42 -2.59
C ALA A 53 10.18 10.92 -2.46
N GLY A 54 11.42 11.18 -2.03
CA GLY A 54 11.93 12.54 -1.80
C GLY A 54 11.64 13.11 -0.41
N GLU A 55 10.87 12.42 0.44
CA GLU A 55 10.75 12.77 1.86
C GLU A 55 12.05 12.48 2.62
N PRO A 56 12.33 13.23 3.72
CA PRO A 56 13.43 12.91 4.61
C PRO A 56 13.29 11.51 5.21
N LYS A 57 14.44 10.88 5.50
CA LYS A 57 14.50 9.54 6.09
C LYS A 57 13.64 9.44 7.36
N LYS A 58 12.82 8.40 7.47
CA LYS A 58 11.96 8.14 8.63
C LYS A 58 12.52 7.02 9.53
N LEU A 59 12.23 7.11 10.82
CA LEU A 59 12.48 6.07 11.81
C LEU A 59 11.13 5.64 12.39
N ILE A 60 10.83 4.35 12.31
CA ILE A 60 9.61 3.74 12.83
C ILE A 60 10.03 2.66 13.83
N ASP A 61 9.56 2.76 15.06
CA ASP A 61 9.81 1.75 16.09
C ASP A 61 8.50 1.35 16.72
N ASP A 62 7.93 0.28 16.19
CA ASP A 62 6.65 -0.27 16.62
C ASP A 62 6.90 -1.69 17.18
N GLY A 63 7.03 -1.80 18.49
CA GLY A 63 7.40 -3.04 19.17
C GLY A 63 6.20 -3.90 19.56
N ASP A 64 4.98 -3.46 19.29
CA ASP A 64 3.79 -3.91 20.01
C ASP A 64 3.16 -5.19 19.44
N GLY A 65 3.82 -5.82 18.47
CA GLY A 65 3.53 -7.19 18.00
C GLY A 65 2.37 -7.29 17.01
N GLY A 66 1.92 -6.17 16.45
CA GLY A 66 0.94 -6.09 15.38
C GLY A 66 1.47 -6.40 13.98
N VAL A 67 0.56 -6.55 13.03
CA VAL A 67 0.90 -6.69 11.60
C VAL A 67 0.84 -5.33 10.95
N ASN A 68 1.98 -4.65 10.95
CA ASN A 68 2.07 -3.28 10.45
C ASN A 68 2.54 -3.25 8.99
N ILE A 69 2.08 -2.22 8.26
CA ILE A 69 2.35 -2.03 6.83
C ILE A 69 3.04 -0.68 6.63
N LEU A 70 4.13 -0.65 5.87
CA LEU A 70 4.71 0.58 5.35
C LEU A 70 4.33 0.77 3.88
N VAL A 71 3.59 1.82 3.59
CA VAL A 71 3.21 2.25 2.25
C VAL A 71 4.26 3.19 1.68
N LEU A 72 4.85 2.79 0.57
CA LEU A 72 5.88 3.49 -0.19
C LEU A 72 5.23 4.07 -1.45
N LYS A 73 4.90 5.37 -1.40
CA LYS A 73 4.26 6.09 -2.50
C LYS A 73 5.30 6.50 -3.55
N GLU A 74 4.93 6.32 -4.82
CA GLU A 74 5.77 6.69 -5.97
C GLU A 74 7.08 5.87 -6.05
N ILE A 75 7.09 4.68 -5.46
CA ILE A 75 8.23 3.75 -5.45
C ILE A 75 7.76 2.39 -5.94
N TYR A 76 8.49 1.80 -6.88
CA TYR A 76 8.23 0.45 -7.40
C TYR A 76 9.03 -0.61 -6.65
N ASP A 77 8.53 -1.85 -6.68
CA ASP A 77 9.13 -2.99 -5.99
C ASP A 77 10.57 -3.29 -6.45
N SER A 78 10.86 -3.12 -7.74
CA SER A 78 12.17 -3.35 -8.35
C SER A 78 13.27 -2.38 -7.90
N GLU A 79 12.90 -1.28 -7.26
CA GLU A 79 13.80 -0.20 -6.85
C GLU A 79 14.20 -0.30 -5.38
N LEU A 80 13.65 -1.31 -4.68
CA LEU A 80 13.78 -1.48 -3.24
C LEU A 80 14.71 -2.62 -2.86
N SER A 81 15.37 -2.43 -1.72
CA SER A 81 15.98 -3.53 -0.98
C SER A 81 15.84 -3.29 0.52
N VAL A 82 15.77 -4.38 1.28
CA VAL A 82 15.66 -4.33 2.73
C VAL A 82 16.85 -5.05 3.35
N LYS A 83 17.51 -4.42 4.32
CA LYS A 83 18.59 -5.07 5.10
C LYS A 83 18.24 -5.10 6.56
N LYS A 84 18.45 -6.26 7.19
CA LYS A 84 18.33 -6.39 8.64
C LYS A 84 19.64 -5.99 9.32
N ARG A 85 19.56 -5.06 10.27
CA ARG A 85 20.66 -4.65 11.14
C ARG A 85 20.74 -5.54 12.38
N ALA A 86 21.91 -5.54 13.02
CA ALA A 86 22.18 -6.34 14.22
C ALA A 86 21.35 -5.93 15.44
N ASP A 87 20.87 -4.68 15.49
CA ASP A 87 19.98 -4.14 16.53
C ASP A 87 18.50 -4.51 16.33
N GLY A 88 18.18 -5.27 15.28
CA GLY A 88 16.83 -5.74 14.99
C GLY A 88 16.01 -4.83 14.08
N PHE A 89 16.54 -3.69 13.65
CA PHE A 89 15.89 -2.84 12.65
C PHE A 89 16.02 -3.42 11.24
N HIS A 90 14.97 -3.26 10.45
CA HIS A 90 15.01 -3.37 8.99
C HIS A 90 15.26 -1.98 8.41
N VAL A 91 16.18 -1.87 7.46
CA VAL A 91 16.46 -0.63 6.73
C VAL A 91 16.01 -0.81 5.30
N VAL A 92 15.04 0.00 4.88
CA VAL A 92 14.56 0.07 3.51
C VAL A 92 15.44 1.04 2.73
N TYR A 93 16.00 0.56 1.62
CA TYR A 93 16.79 1.33 0.68
C TYR A 93 16.01 1.53 -0.61
N TYR A 94 16.02 2.74 -1.13
CA TYR A 94 15.49 3.11 -2.44
C TYR A 94 16.64 3.69 -3.26
N GLU A 95 16.90 3.11 -4.43
CA GLU A 95 18.04 3.48 -5.30
C GLU A 95 19.41 3.45 -4.59
N GLY A 96 19.56 2.62 -3.55
CA GLY A 96 20.79 2.47 -2.76
C GLY A 96 20.91 3.40 -1.56
N GLU A 97 20.00 4.35 -1.39
CA GLU A 97 19.96 5.28 -0.25
C GLU A 97 18.96 4.81 0.81
N PRO A 98 19.29 4.90 2.12
CA PRO A 98 18.39 4.49 3.18
C PRO A 98 17.26 5.50 3.37
N ILE A 99 16.01 5.07 3.16
CA ILE A 99 14.82 5.92 3.24
C ILE A 99 14.00 5.72 4.52
N VAL A 100 13.97 4.51 5.06
CA VAL A 100 13.23 4.20 6.29
C VAL A 100 14.01 3.17 7.11
N GLU A 101 14.16 3.45 8.41
CA GLU A 101 14.60 2.47 9.40
C GLU A 101 13.37 2.06 10.21
N MET A 102 13.07 0.77 10.27
CA MET A 102 11.82 0.28 10.84
C MET A 102 11.97 -0.98 11.69
N ARG A 103 11.20 -1.07 12.77
CA ARG A 103 10.97 -2.29 13.56
C ARG A 103 9.46 -2.46 13.73
N GLY A 104 8.97 -3.70 13.70
CA GLY A 104 7.53 -4.00 13.79
C GLY A 104 6.77 -4.09 12.49
N ILE A 105 7.38 -3.69 11.37
CA ILE A 105 6.73 -3.72 10.06
C ILE A 105 6.89 -5.09 9.42
N GLY A 106 5.77 -5.74 9.09
CA GLY A 106 5.75 -7.04 8.43
C GLY A 106 5.60 -6.95 6.91
N TYR A 107 5.01 -5.87 6.39
CA TYR A 107 4.67 -5.75 4.98
C TYR A 107 5.08 -4.39 4.40
N LEU A 108 5.47 -4.41 3.12
CA LEU A 108 5.65 -3.20 2.31
C LEU A 108 4.58 -3.15 1.23
N GLN A 109 3.97 -1.99 1.07
CA GLN A 109 3.09 -1.69 -0.05
C GLN A 109 3.77 -0.69 -0.99
N THR A 110 4.06 -1.11 -2.21
CA THR A 110 4.58 -0.27 -3.30
C THR A 110 3.47 0.03 -4.32
N GLU A 111 3.82 0.73 -5.40
CA GLU A 111 2.91 0.90 -6.54
C GLU A 111 2.53 -0.44 -7.21
N ASN A 112 3.35 -1.48 -7.07
CA ASN A 112 3.10 -2.81 -7.64
C ASN A 112 2.18 -3.69 -6.78
N GLY A 113 2.01 -3.34 -5.50
CA GLY A 113 1.19 -4.11 -4.57
C GLY A 113 1.82 -4.24 -3.18
N CYS A 114 1.21 -5.10 -2.35
CA CYS A 114 1.63 -5.33 -0.98
C CYS A 114 2.23 -6.74 -0.83
N ALA A 115 3.42 -6.83 -0.22
CA ALA A 115 4.09 -8.10 0.03
C ALA A 115 4.86 -8.07 1.37
N PRO A 116 5.19 -9.25 1.94
CA PRO A 116 5.98 -9.32 3.17
C PRO A 116 7.41 -8.80 2.97
N ILE A 117 7.99 -8.17 4.00
CA ILE A 117 9.32 -7.54 3.92
C ILE A 117 10.41 -8.50 3.45
N GLU A 118 10.26 -9.80 3.72
CA GLU A 118 11.17 -10.87 3.35
C GLU A 118 11.39 -10.98 1.84
N ASN A 119 10.44 -10.54 1.00
CA ASN A 119 10.59 -10.56 -0.45
C ASN A 119 11.67 -9.60 -0.97
N TRP A 120 12.05 -8.59 -0.19
CA TRP A 120 13.08 -7.61 -0.54
C TRP A 120 14.35 -7.76 0.30
N MET A 121 14.40 -8.77 1.17
CA MET A 121 15.59 -9.06 1.95
C MET A 121 16.66 -9.71 1.08
N LEU A 122 17.81 -9.05 0.98
CA LEU A 122 19.01 -9.56 0.31
C LEU A 122 20.01 -10.15 1.32
#